data_AF-A0A1M6GXW2-F1
#
_entry.id   AF-A0A1M6GXW2-F1
#
_cell.length_a   1.000
_cell.length_b   1.000
_cell.length_c   1.000
_cell.angle_alpha   90.00
_cell.angle_beta   90.00
_cell.angle_gamma   90.00
#
_symmetry.space_group_name_H-M   'P 1'
#
loop_
_entity.id
_entity.type
_entity.pdbx_description
1 polymer ?
#
loop_
_entity_poly.entity_id
_entity_poly.type
_entity_poly.pdbx_seq_one_letter_code
_entity_poly.pdbx_strand_id
1 'polypeptide(L)'
;MNTDDDRQILESNSHEESKTIDELTKEESFRYNGKGQNRKAVLIIFSLLICTLVAWQGISSVMFTQKVKVLWSESNKIQDKLDKLNNIHNITLVQAVKQIKDIKKENEELIDNYQVLSYRYRFTLSLLKNNSLLDKLETRNKELDALLRDCERLMSLVQRSEQIDKDMAAFSGSMIWRSVFNKMDTILAENTKIKSELVELVVPEQLEFYHKTFIEALNEKELYLIALNDFLYSAFNANIKAEMAISTYENAYFYWEIDQAVSYANEAEEFRNQADHQLAEAVVHWKRYMELKEKIKETETNVEEVNAGADVI
;
A
#
# COMPACT_ATOMS: atom_id res chain seq x y z
N MET A 1 -17.76 -117.23 62.24
CA MET A 1 -16.67 -116.66 61.42
C MET A 1 -17.33 -116.16 60.15
N ASN A 2 -17.91 -114.96 60.15
CA ASN A 2 -17.37 -113.59 59.98
C ASN A 2 -16.95 -113.23 58.55
N THR A 3 -17.20 -111.94 58.24
CA THR A 3 -17.00 -111.11 57.02
C THR A 3 -18.09 -111.33 55.94
N ASP A 4 -19.08 -110.45 55.72
CA ASP A 4 -19.15 -108.96 55.76
C ASP A 4 -17.99 -108.28 55.01
N ASP A 5 -18.34 -107.30 54.17
CA ASP A 5 -17.53 -106.51 53.22
C ASP A 5 -17.46 -107.05 51.78
N ASP A 6 -18.02 -106.26 50.84
CA ASP A 6 -17.77 -106.21 49.38
C ASP A 6 -19.03 -105.94 48.52
N ARG A 7 -20.15 -105.49 49.12
CA ARG A 7 -21.36 -105.07 48.36
C ARG A 7 -21.80 -103.62 48.52
N GLN A 8 -20.90 -102.71 48.93
CA GLN A 8 -21.24 -101.29 49.13
C GLN A 8 -20.31 -100.29 48.40
N ILE A 9 -19.68 -100.64 47.27
CA ILE A 9 -18.77 -99.72 46.54
C ILE A 9 -19.25 -99.39 45.11
N LEU A 10 -20.48 -99.74 44.71
CA LEU A 10 -20.94 -99.53 43.33
C LEU A 10 -22.17 -98.61 43.16
N GLU A 11 -22.71 -98.02 44.22
CA GLU A 11 -23.86 -97.09 44.11
C GLU A 11 -23.60 -95.67 44.67
N SER A 12 -22.39 -95.34 45.14
CA SER A 12 -22.08 -93.98 45.62
C SER A 12 -21.38 -93.07 44.61
N ASN A 13 -20.88 -93.59 43.48
CA ASN A 13 -20.08 -92.79 42.54
C ASN A 13 -20.85 -92.24 41.32
N SER A 14 -22.15 -92.55 41.14
CA SER A 14 -22.93 -92.04 39.99
C SER A 14 -23.75 -90.77 40.30
N HIS A 15 -23.68 -90.24 41.53
CA HIS A 15 -24.46 -89.06 41.94
C HIS A 15 -23.63 -87.83 42.31
N GLU A 16 -22.30 -87.94 42.41
CA GLU A 16 -21.40 -86.79 42.57
C GLU A 16 -20.80 -86.27 41.26
N GLU A 17 -20.69 -87.09 40.21
CA GLU A 17 -20.24 -86.63 38.87
C GLU A 17 -21.33 -85.93 38.05
N SER A 18 -22.61 -86.16 38.36
CA SER A 18 -23.73 -85.56 37.61
C SER A 18 -24.06 -84.13 38.04
N LYS A 19 -23.70 -83.70 39.27
CA LYS A 19 -23.92 -82.31 39.72
C LYS A 19 -22.81 -81.36 39.30
N THR A 20 -21.59 -81.86 39.13
CA THR A 20 -20.43 -81.06 38.71
C THR A 20 -20.47 -80.70 37.23
N ILE A 21 -20.98 -81.57 36.35
CA ILE A 21 -21.07 -81.30 34.90
C ILE A 21 -22.19 -80.30 34.57
N ASP A 22 -23.32 -80.31 35.29
CA ASP A 22 -24.44 -79.37 35.08
C ASP A 22 -24.17 -77.97 35.65
N GLU A 23 -23.34 -77.84 36.69
CA GLU A 23 -22.89 -76.53 37.20
C GLU A 23 -21.76 -75.94 36.33
N LEU A 24 -20.82 -76.77 35.83
CA LEU A 24 -19.76 -76.33 34.91
C LEU A 24 -20.31 -75.87 33.54
N THR A 25 -21.33 -76.54 32.99
CA THR A 25 -21.96 -76.14 31.71
C THR A 25 -22.85 -74.89 31.84
N LYS A 26 -23.45 -74.65 33.01
CA LYS A 26 -24.14 -73.38 33.29
C LYS A 26 -23.19 -72.21 33.49
N GLU A 27 -22.04 -72.42 34.15
CA GLU A 27 -21.01 -71.36 34.28
C GLU A 27 -20.30 -71.05 32.95
N GLU A 28 -20.04 -72.04 32.10
CA GLU A 28 -19.43 -71.81 30.79
C GLU A 28 -20.39 -71.16 29.79
N SER A 29 -21.67 -71.51 29.81
CA SER A 29 -22.69 -70.85 28.97
C SER A 29 -22.98 -69.40 29.39
N PHE A 30 -22.88 -69.08 30.68
CA PHE A 30 -22.92 -67.69 31.18
C PHE A 30 -21.67 -66.88 30.79
N ARG A 31 -20.48 -67.50 30.84
CA ARG A 31 -19.22 -66.84 30.44
C ARG A 31 -19.10 -66.58 28.94
N TYR A 32 -19.70 -67.41 28.08
CA TYR A 32 -19.64 -67.25 26.63
C TYR A 32 -20.70 -66.29 26.06
N ASN A 33 -21.91 -66.22 26.64
CA ASN A 33 -22.93 -65.26 26.17
C ASN A 33 -22.65 -63.81 26.60
N GLY A 34 -21.99 -63.58 27.75
CA GLY A 34 -21.63 -62.24 28.23
C GLY A 34 -20.49 -61.55 27.45
N LYS A 35 -19.56 -62.33 26.86
CA LYS A 35 -18.44 -61.78 26.07
C LYS A 35 -18.85 -61.32 24.67
N GLY A 36 -19.86 -61.97 24.06
CA GLY A 36 -20.37 -61.62 22.73
C GLY A 36 -21.29 -60.39 22.70
N GLN A 37 -22.17 -60.26 23.70
CA GLN A 37 -23.06 -59.10 23.83
C GLN A 37 -22.31 -57.81 24.19
N ASN A 38 -21.31 -57.88 25.07
CA ASN A 38 -20.44 -56.74 25.37
C ASN A 38 -19.65 -56.29 24.13
N ARG A 39 -19.18 -57.22 23.28
CA ARG A 39 -18.50 -56.89 22.02
C ARG A 39 -19.43 -56.21 21.01
N LYS A 40 -20.70 -56.65 20.90
CA LYS A 40 -21.71 -56.02 20.05
C LYS A 40 -22.11 -54.64 20.58
N ALA A 41 -22.30 -54.48 21.88
CA ALA A 41 -22.58 -53.18 22.50
C ALA A 41 -21.44 -52.18 22.30
N VAL A 42 -20.19 -52.61 22.47
CA VAL A 42 -19.00 -51.79 22.20
C VAL A 42 -18.90 -51.40 20.72
N LEU A 43 -19.18 -52.33 19.79
CA LEU A 43 -19.22 -52.02 18.35
C LEU A 43 -20.32 -51.02 18.00
N ILE A 44 -21.51 -51.14 18.60
CA ILE A 44 -22.62 -50.19 18.39
C ILE A 44 -22.23 -48.80 18.90
N ILE A 45 -21.65 -48.70 20.10
CA ILE A 45 -21.17 -47.43 20.68
C ILE A 45 -20.07 -46.81 19.81
N PHE A 46 -19.11 -47.62 19.33
CA PHE A 46 -18.08 -47.16 18.40
C PHE A 46 -18.66 -46.67 17.08
N SER A 47 -19.63 -47.39 16.51
CA SER A 47 -20.31 -46.98 15.28
C SER A 47 -21.10 -45.67 15.45
N LEU A 48 -21.75 -45.48 16.60
CA LEU A 48 -22.45 -44.25 16.96
C LEU A 48 -21.47 -43.09 17.13
N LEU A 49 -20.32 -43.32 17.77
CA LEU A 49 -19.24 -42.33 17.87
C LEU A 49 -18.68 -41.93 16.51
N ILE A 50 -18.52 -42.88 15.58
CA ILE A 50 -18.11 -42.58 14.21
C ILE A 50 -19.19 -41.77 13.50
N CYS A 51 -20.46 -42.15 13.62
CA CYS A 51 -21.58 -41.40 13.03
C CYS A 51 -21.67 -39.97 13.57
N THR A 52 -21.49 -39.76 14.88
CA THR A 52 -21.49 -38.40 15.45
C THR A 52 -20.29 -37.59 15.01
N LEU A 53 -19.11 -38.20 14.89
CA LEU A 53 -17.93 -37.53 14.31
C LEU A 53 -18.15 -37.15 12.85
N VAL A 54 -18.71 -38.03 12.01
CA VAL A 54 -19.00 -37.75 10.60
C VAL A 54 -20.07 -36.65 10.46
N ALA A 55 -21.14 -36.71 11.26
CA ALA A 55 -22.17 -35.67 11.28
C ALA A 55 -21.61 -34.32 11.74
N TRP A 56 -20.77 -34.31 12.78
CA TRP A 56 -20.07 -33.12 13.25
C TRP A 56 -19.17 -32.52 12.18
N GLN A 57 -18.43 -33.35 11.44
CA GLN A 57 -17.59 -32.92 10.32
C GLN A 57 -18.42 -32.36 9.15
N GLY A 58 -19.57 -32.96 8.84
CA GLY A 58 -20.49 -32.48 7.82
C GLY A 58 -21.07 -31.11 8.15
N ILE A 59 -21.60 -30.92 9.37
CA ILE A 59 -22.12 -29.63 9.85
C ILE A 59 -21.00 -28.57 9.90
N SER A 60 -19.81 -28.94 10.41
CA SER A 60 -18.66 -28.04 10.47
C SER A 60 -18.21 -27.58 9.09
N SER A 61 -18.25 -28.46 8.09
CA SER A 61 -17.90 -28.14 6.70
C SER A 61 -18.87 -27.15 6.06
N VAL A 62 -20.18 -27.33 6.28
CA VAL A 62 -21.21 -26.40 5.79
C VAL A 62 -21.04 -25.02 6.43
N MET A 63 -20.85 -24.96 7.75
CA MET A 63 -20.63 -23.68 8.45
C MET A 63 -19.35 -22.98 7.99
N PHE A 64 -18.25 -23.73 7.80
CA PHE A 64 -17.00 -23.19 7.27
C PHE A 64 -17.21 -22.59 5.87
N THR A 65 -17.86 -23.33 4.97
CA THR A 65 -18.12 -22.89 3.60
C THR A 65 -18.98 -21.63 3.56
N GLN A 66 -20.00 -21.53 4.41
CA GLN A 66 -20.83 -20.32 4.53
C GLN A 66 -19.99 -19.11 4.97
N LYS A 67 -19.12 -19.28 5.98
CA LYS A 67 -18.25 -18.19 6.47
C LYS A 67 -17.20 -17.78 5.44
N VAL A 68 -16.59 -18.75 4.73
CA VAL A 68 -15.67 -18.46 3.62
C VAL A 68 -16.38 -17.69 2.51
N LYS A 69 -17.64 -18.00 2.20
CA LYS A 69 -18.42 -17.26 1.19
C LYS A 69 -18.64 -15.80 1.58
N VAL A 70 -18.83 -15.50 2.87
CA VAL A 70 -18.93 -14.12 3.38
C VAL A 70 -17.60 -13.40 3.18
N LEU A 71 -16.49 -14.00 3.60
CA LEU A 71 -15.15 -13.42 3.39
C LEU A 71 -14.81 -13.23 1.91
N TRP A 72 -15.30 -14.12 1.04
CA TRP A 72 -15.14 -13.98 -0.41
C TRP A 72 -15.89 -12.76 -0.96
N SER A 73 -17.10 -12.50 -0.45
CA SER A 73 -17.87 -11.30 -0.78
C SER A 73 -17.15 -10.02 -0.32
N GLU A 74 -16.60 -10.01 0.89
CA GLU A 74 -15.81 -8.90 1.41
C GLU A 74 -14.52 -8.67 0.61
N SER A 75 -13.84 -9.75 0.20
CA SER A 75 -12.68 -9.69 -0.69
C SER A 75 -13.01 -9.10 -2.06
N ASN A 76 -14.21 -9.31 -2.59
CA ASN A 76 -14.64 -8.66 -3.84
C ASN A 76 -14.92 -7.17 -3.64
N LYS A 77 -15.48 -6.76 -2.50
CA LYS A 77 -15.66 -5.33 -2.20
C LYS A 77 -14.32 -4.59 -2.16
N ILE A 78 -13.28 -5.24 -1.65
CA ILE A 78 -11.91 -4.70 -1.69
C ILE A 78 -11.42 -4.53 -3.12
N GLN A 79 -11.67 -5.53 -3.99
CA GLN A 79 -11.35 -5.41 -5.41
C GLN A 79 -12.10 -4.23 -6.06
N ASP A 80 -13.40 -4.10 -5.79
CA ASP A 80 -14.20 -3.00 -6.33
C ASP A 80 -13.68 -1.63 -5.86
N LYS A 81 -13.11 -1.53 -4.65
CA LYS A 81 -12.47 -0.30 -4.15
C LYS A 81 -11.17 0.00 -4.92
N LEU A 82 -10.35 -1.02 -5.20
CA LEU A 82 -9.14 -0.88 -6.01
C LEU A 82 -9.45 -0.48 -7.46
N ASP A 83 -10.45 -1.10 -8.07
CA ASP A 83 -10.84 -0.80 -9.45
C ASP A 83 -11.47 0.62 -9.56
N LYS A 84 -12.06 1.12 -8.47
CA LYS A 84 -12.52 2.52 -8.38
C LYS A 84 -11.36 3.51 -8.28
N LEU A 85 -10.28 3.18 -7.57
CA LEU A 85 -9.08 4.03 -7.51
C LEU A 85 -8.53 4.33 -8.91
N ASN A 86 -8.57 3.36 -9.84
CA ASN A 86 -8.18 3.57 -11.24
C ASN A 86 -8.97 4.67 -11.97
N ASN A 87 -10.18 5.02 -11.51
CA ASN A 87 -11.09 5.92 -12.23
C ASN A 87 -11.21 7.31 -11.58
N ILE A 88 -10.62 7.54 -10.42
CA ILE A 88 -10.78 8.80 -9.69
C ILE A 88 -9.63 9.75 -10.02
N HIS A 89 -9.86 10.64 -10.98
CA HIS A 89 -8.91 11.67 -11.42
C HIS A 89 -8.94 12.94 -10.55
N ASN A 90 -9.84 12.98 -9.56
CA ASN A 90 -10.14 14.18 -8.75
C ASN A 90 -9.58 14.10 -7.31
N ILE A 91 -8.80 13.08 -6.98
CA ILE A 91 -8.15 12.97 -5.66
C ILE A 91 -6.66 13.21 -5.81
N THR A 92 -6.02 13.76 -4.78
CA THR A 92 -4.58 13.98 -4.77
C THR A 92 -3.81 12.68 -4.56
N LEU A 93 -2.51 12.65 -4.90
CA LEU A 93 -1.65 11.47 -4.71
C LEU A 93 -1.67 10.98 -3.25
N VAL A 94 -1.75 11.89 -2.29
CA VAL A 94 -1.75 11.56 -0.85
C VAL A 94 -3.07 10.97 -0.40
N GLN A 95 -4.18 11.46 -0.95
CA GLN A 95 -5.49 10.83 -0.74
C GLN A 95 -5.51 9.42 -1.34
N ALA A 96 -4.91 9.21 -2.52
CA ALA A 96 -4.75 7.89 -3.12
C ALA A 96 -3.91 6.97 -2.22
N VAL A 97 -2.75 7.42 -1.73
CA VAL A 97 -1.92 6.67 -0.77
C VAL A 97 -2.69 6.28 0.48
N LYS A 98 -3.46 7.21 1.05
CA LYS A 98 -4.30 6.93 2.23
C LYS A 98 -5.34 5.85 1.93
N GLN A 99 -6.04 5.96 0.81
CA GLN A 99 -7.03 4.96 0.39
C GLN A 99 -6.38 3.58 0.16
N ILE A 100 -5.19 3.53 -0.44
CA ILE A 100 -4.45 2.27 -0.63
C ILE A 100 -4.04 1.67 0.72
N LYS A 101 -3.58 2.47 1.68
CA LYS A 101 -3.27 2.01 3.05
C LYS A 101 -4.50 1.47 3.77
N ASP A 102 -5.64 2.15 3.66
CA ASP A 102 -6.90 1.72 4.25
C ASP A 102 -7.36 0.38 3.63
N ILE A 103 -7.28 0.25 2.30
CA ILE A 103 -7.58 -1.00 1.59
C ILE A 103 -6.64 -2.14 2.01
N LYS A 104 -5.35 -1.85 2.17
CA LYS A 104 -4.37 -2.83 2.66
C LYS A 104 -4.73 -3.32 4.05
N LYS A 105 -5.08 -2.41 4.97
CA LYS A 105 -5.51 -2.78 6.32
C LYS A 105 -6.75 -3.67 6.30
N GLU A 106 -7.76 -3.33 5.49
CA GLU A 106 -8.94 -4.18 5.31
C GLU A 106 -8.58 -5.58 4.77
N ASN A 107 -7.61 -5.66 3.85
CA ASN A 107 -7.14 -6.92 3.29
C ASN A 107 -6.38 -7.77 4.34
N GLU A 108 -5.55 -7.14 5.18
CA GLU A 108 -4.87 -7.79 6.31
C GLU A 108 -5.88 -8.32 7.34
N GLU A 109 -6.91 -7.54 7.68
CA GLU A 109 -8.00 -7.99 8.57
C GLU A 109 -8.74 -9.21 8.00
N LEU A 110 -8.95 -9.29 6.68
CA LEU A 110 -9.53 -10.48 6.04
C LEU A 110 -8.60 -11.69 6.08
N ILE A 111 -7.28 -11.50 5.93
CA ILE A 111 -6.29 -12.56 6.08
C ILE A 111 -6.34 -13.10 7.51
N ASP A 112 -6.31 -12.24 8.51
CA ASP A 112 -6.38 -12.62 9.93
C ASP A 112 -7.69 -13.35 10.24
N ASN A 113 -8.83 -12.82 9.77
CA ASN A 113 -10.13 -13.46 9.93
C ASN A 113 -10.18 -14.85 9.27
N TYR A 114 -9.59 -15.00 8.09
CA TYR A 114 -9.48 -16.29 7.42
C TYR A 114 -8.57 -17.25 8.20
N GLN A 115 -7.42 -16.80 8.71
CA GLN A 115 -6.51 -17.63 9.49
C GLN A 115 -7.14 -18.10 10.81
N VAL A 116 -7.83 -17.21 11.53
CA VAL A 116 -8.58 -17.54 12.75
C VAL A 116 -9.70 -18.53 12.45
N LEU A 117 -10.44 -18.32 11.37
CA LEU A 117 -11.46 -19.25 10.91
C LEU A 117 -10.84 -20.61 10.56
N SER A 118 -9.72 -20.60 9.85
CA SER A 118 -9.01 -21.80 9.44
C SER A 118 -8.53 -22.62 10.64
N TYR A 119 -7.96 -21.94 11.63
CA TYR A 119 -7.55 -22.56 12.90
C TYR A 119 -8.74 -23.17 13.66
N ARG A 120 -9.86 -22.45 13.76
CA ARG A 120 -11.08 -22.91 14.46
C ARG A 120 -11.67 -24.17 13.82
N TYR A 121 -11.54 -24.33 12.51
CA TYR A 121 -12.04 -25.48 11.75
C TYR A 121 -10.93 -26.44 11.27
N ARG A 122 -9.73 -26.40 11.87
CA ARG A 122 -8.54 -27.16 11.41
C ARG A 122 -8.78 -28.66 11.17
N PHE A 123 -9.61 -29.28 12.00
CA PHE A 123 -9.92 -30.71 11.93
C PHE A 123 -10.88 -31.07 10.79
N THR A 124 -11.59 -30.09 10.26
CA THR A 124 -12.46 -30.19 9.07
C THR A 124 -11.74 -29.71 7.82
N LEU A 125 -10.80 -28.78 7.98
CA LEU A 125 -10.02 -28.16 6.90
C LEU A 125 -8.98 -29.08 6.28
N SER A 126 -8.40 -30.01 7.06
CA SER A 126 -7.51 -31.06 6.54
C SER A 126 -8.14 -31.88 5.42
N LEU A 127 -9.48 -31.90 5.36
CA LEU A 127 -10.28 -32.58 4.34
C LEU A 127 -10.69 -31.66 3.17
N LEU A 128 -10.75 -30.34 3.37
CA LEU A 128 -11.31 -29.38 2.40
C LEU A 128 -10.26 -28.73 1.48
N LYS A 129 -8.98 -28.65 1.90
CA LYS A 129 -7.86 -28.09 1.10
C LYS A 129 -8.15 -26.77 0.36
N ASN A 130 -9.03 -25.91 0.88
CA ASN A 130 -9.47 -24.71 0.17
C ASN A 130 -8.65 -23.48 0.56
N ASN A 131 -7.42 -23.37 0.04
CA ASN A 131 -6.55 -22.20 0.24
C ASN A 131 -6.79 -21.06 -0.76
N SER A 132 -7.69 -21.25 -1.74
CA SER A 132 -7.87 -20.32 -2.87
C SER A 132 -8.18 -18.87 -2.45
N LEU A 133 -8.91 -18.67 -1.34
CA LEU A 133 -9.20 -17.34 -0.82
C LEU A 133 -7.97 -16.72 -0.15
N LEU A 134 -7.22 -17.50 0.63
CA LEU A 134 -5.99 -17.04 1.27
C LEU A 134 -4.94 -16.65 0.23
N ASP A 135 -4.72 -17.50 -0.77
CA ASP A 135 -3.77 -17.23 -1.87
C ASP A 135 -4.12 -15.93 -2.60
N LYS A 136 -5.43 -15.67 -2.83
CA LYS A 136 -5.91 -14.42 -3.43
C LYS A 136 -5.66 -13.20 -2.54
N LEU A 137 -5.99 -13.30 -1.25
CA LEU A 137 -5.79 -12.20 -0.30
C LEU A 137 -4.30 -11.87 -0.12
N GLU A 138 -3.44 -12.90 -0.06
CA GLU A 138 -1.97 -12.73 0.03
C GLU A 138 -1.40 -12.13 -1.26
N THR A 139 -1.87 -12.56 -2.42
CA THR A 139 -1.46 -11.98 -3.71
C THR A 139 -1.83 -10.51 -3.78
N ARG A 140 -3.08 -10.17 -3.42
CA ARG A 140 -3.52 -8.77 -3.35
C ARG A 140 -2.72 -7.96 -2.34
N ASN A 141 -2.34 -8.55 -1.20
CA ASN A 141 -1.51 -7.85 -0.22
C ASN A 141 -0.14 -7.47 -0.81
N LYS A 142 0.47 -8.39 -1.57
CA LYS A 142 1.73 -8.13 -2.28
C LYS A 142 1.59 -7.06 -3.36
N GLU A 143 0.47 -7.05 -4.08
CA GLU A 143 0.15 -6.01 -5.07
C GLU A 143 0.00 -4.64 -4.41
N LEU A 144 -0.73 -4.55 -3.29
CA LEU A 144 -0.89 -3.33 -2.50
C LEU A 144 0.46 -2.84 -1.93
N ASP A 145 1.33 -3.75 -1.49
CA ASP A 145 2.69 -3.41 -1.05
C ASP A 145 3.57 -2.89 -2.20
N ALA A 146 3.44 -3.45 -3.40
CA ALA A 146 4.12 -2.93 -4.57
C ALA A 146 3.61 -1.51 -4.90
N LEU A 147 2.29 -1.33 -4.95
CA LEU A 147 1.66 -0.05 -5.23
C LEU A 147 2.07 1.04 -4.22
N LEU A 148 2.09 0.72 -2.92
CA LEU A 148 2.55 1.65 -1.89
C LEU A 148 4.01 2.06 -2.06
N ARG A 149 4.90 1.12 -2.42
CA ARG A 149 6.31 1.43 -2.69
C ARG A 149 6.47 2.36 -3.89
N ASP A 150 5.68 2.18 -4.94
CA ASP A 150 5.70 3.07 -6.11
C ASP A 150 5.13 4.46 -5.76
N CYS A 151 4.10 4.52 -4.92
CA CYS A 151 3.64 5.79 -4.37
C CYS A 151 4.72 6.50 -3.53
N GLU A 152 5.44 5.77 -2.68
CA GLU A 152 6.53 6.34 -1.86
C GLU A 152 7.66 6.91 -2.72
N ARG A 153 8.01 6.22 -3.81
CA ARG A 153 8.98 6.72 -4.80
C ARG A 153 8.48 8.01 -5.47
N LEU A 154 7.23 8.03 -5.92
CA LEU A 154 6.62 9.23 -6.51
C LEU A 154 6.59 10.40 -5.52
N MET A 155 6.17 10.17 -4.28
CA MET A 155 6.17 11.20 -3.23
C MET A 155 7.58 11.73 -2.95
N SER A 156 8.59 10.87 -2.92
CA SER A 156 9.99 11.28 -2.72
C SER A 156 10.47 12.22 -3.84
N LEU A 157 10.11 11.91 -5.10
CA LEU A 157 10.42 12.77 -6.24
C LEU A 157 9.67 14.12 -6.16
N VAL A 158 8.40 14.10 -5.76
CA VAL A 158 7.61 15.32 -5.53
C VAL A 158 8.27 16.18 -4.46
N GLN A 159 8.64 15.62 -3.31
CA GLN A 159 9.30 16.33 -2.23
C GLN A 159 10.64 16.95 -2.65
N ARG A 160 11.45 16.25 -3.45
CA ARG A 160 12.67 16.81 -4.03
C ARG A 160 12.37 17.98 -4.97
N SER A 161 11.32 17.90 -5.78
CA SER A 161 10.88 19.03 -6.60
C SER A 161 10.43 20.21 -5.75
N GLU A 162 9.72 19.97 -4.64
CA GLU A 162 9.33 21.04 -3.71
C GLU A 162 10.52 21.71 -3.02
N GLN A 163 11.60 20.96 -2.77
CA GLN A 163 12.82 21.54 -2.24
C GLN A 163 13.43 22.54 -3.23
N ILE A 164 13.40 22.23 -4.53
CA ILE A 164 13.80 23.19 -5.57
C ILE A 164 12.95 24.47 -5.49
N ASP A 165 11.63 24.35 -5.27
CA ASP A 165 10.75 25.53 -5.14
C ASP A 165 11.16 26.42 -3.97
N LYS A 166 11.51 25.81 -2.83
CA LYS A 166 12.01 26.52 -1.65
C LYS A 166 13.37 27.17 -1.90
N ASP A 167 14.26 26.48 -2.61
CA ASP A 167 15.59 26.99 -2.93
C ASP A 167 15.50 28.20 -3.88
N MET A 168 14.55 28.19 -4.82
CA MET A 168 14.26 29.35 -5.68
C MET A 168 13.68 30.53 -4.89
N ALA A 169 12.75 30.27 -3.98
CA ALA A 169 12.18 31.31 -3.11
C ALA A 169 13.23 31.96 -2.19
N ALA A 170 14.35 31.27 -1.93
CA ALA A 170 15.46 31.76 -1.13
C ALA A 170 16.42 32.68 -1.91
N PHE A 171 16.17 32.98 -3.19
CA PHE A 171 16.93 34.00 -3.91
C PHE A 171 16.68 35.38 -3.29
N SER A 172 17.76 35.99 -2.79
CA SER A 172 17.75 37.33 -2.18
C SER A 172 18.31 38.37 -3.15
N GLY A 173 17.73 39.56 -3.14
CA GLY A 173 18.26 40.72 -3.89
C GLY A 173 19.67 41.17 -3.46
N SER A 174 20.20 40.63 -2.35
CA SER A 174 21.59 40.86 -1.90
C SER A 174 22.60 39.84 -2.43
N MET A 175 22.18 38.83 -3.20
CA MET A 175 23.13 37.86 -3.78
C MET A 175 23.92 38.46 -4.93
N ILE A 176 25.21 38.12 -4.97
CA ILE A 176 26.06 38.40 -6.12
C ILE A 176 25.58 37.56 -7.31
N TRP A 177 25.48 38.17 -8.50
CA TRP A 177 25.02 37.53 -9.75
C TRP A 177 25.64 36.15 -10.01
N ARG A 178 26.95 36.00 -9.79
CA ARG A 178 27.64 34.70 -9.94
C ARG A 178 27.07 33.60 -9.04
N SER A 179 26.65 33.94 -7.82
CA SER A 179 26.01 33.00 -6.90
C SER A 179 24.62 32.60 -7.40
N VAL A 180 23.88 33.55 -7.98
CA VAL A 180 22.56 33.30 -8.57
C VAL A 180 22.67 32.33 -9.75
N PHE A 181 23.58 32.59 -10.70
CA PHE A 181 23.78 31.71 -11.86
C PHE A 181 24.23 30.29 -11.45
N ASN A 182 25.21 30.15 -10.57
CA ASN A 182 25.66 28.83 -10.10
C ASN A 182 24.54 28.03 -9.41
N LYS A 183 23.69 28.70 -8.63
CA LYS A 183 22.52 28.06 -8.02
C LYS A 183 21.49 27.68 -9.07
N MET A 184 21.28 28.52 -10.08
CA MET A 184 20.34 28.24 -11.16
C MET A 184 20.76 27.01 -11.98
N ASP A 185 22.04 26.87 -12.30
CA ASP A 185 22.59 25.67 -12.96
C ASP A 185 22.36 24.41 -12.12
N THR A 186 22.55 24.52 -10.80
CA THR A 186 22.33 23.41 -9.86
C THR A 186 20.85 23.02 -9.81
N ILE A 187 19.96 24.01 -9.77
CA ILE A 187 18.50 23.81 -9.78
C ILE A 187 18.05 23.15 -11.08
N LEU A 188 18.54 23.63 -12.23
CA LEU A 188 18.25 23.06 -13.55
C LEU A 188 18.70 21.60 -13.62
N ALA A 189 19.94 21.31 -13.20
CA ALA A 189 20.47 19.95 -13.19
C ALA A 189 19.66 19.01 -12.30
N GLU A 190 19.25 19.43 -11.11
CA GLU A 190 18.41 18.62 -10.23
C GLU A 190 16.99 18.43 -10.81
N ASN A 191 16.39 19.45 -11.43
CA ASN A 191 15.10 19.31 -12.11
C ASN A 191 15.16 18.29 -13.26
N THR A 192 16.20 18.36 -14.10
CA THR A 192 16.43 17.39 -15.17
C THR A 192 16.64 15.98 -14.61
N LYS A 193 17.37 15.86 -13.49
CA LYS A 193 17.58 14.58 -12.82
C LYS A 193 16.28 13.98 -12.29
N ILE A 194 15.46 14.75 -11.57
CA ILE A 194 14.14 14.30 -11.08
C ILE A 194 13.27 13.82 -12.26
N LYS A 195 13.28 14.56 -13.37
CA LYS A 195 12.55 14.18 -14.59
C LYS A 195 13.03 12.86 -15.18
N SER A 196 14.35 12.64 -15.26
CA SER A 196 14.91 11.36 -15.74
C SER A 196 14.50 10.19 -14.84
N GLU A 197 14.60 10.35 -13.52
CA GLU A 197 14.18 9.33 -12.55
C GLU A 197 12.68 9.04 -12.64
N LEU A 198 11.86 10.06 -12.90
CA LEU A 198 10.42 9.92 -13.08
C LEU A 198 10.08 9.14 -14.37
N VAL A 199 10.76 9.42 -15.49
CA VAL A 199 10.51 8.74 -16.77
C VAL A 199 10.92 7.26 -16.72
N GLU A 200 11.97 6.91 -15.98
CA GLU A 200 12.41 5.53 -15.78
C GLU A 200 11.50 4.71 -14.85
N LEU A 201 10.65 5.38 -14.08
CA LEU A 201 9.73 4.72 -13.15
C LEU A 201 8.61 4.00 -13.92
N VAL A 202 8.60 2.67 -13.86
CA VAL A 202 7.47 1.85 -14.32
C VAL A 202 6.36 1.98 -13.29
N VAL A 203 5.29 2.68 -13.66
CA VAL A 203 4.14 2.90 -12.77
C VAL A 203 2.96 2.00 -13.16
N PRO A 204 2.23 1.45 -12.17
CA PRO A 204 0.99 0.72 -12.41
C PRO A 204 -0.13 1.69 -12.85
N GLU A 205 -1.16 1.16 -13.52
CA GLU A 205 -2.27 1.95 -14.10
C GLU A 205 -2.94 2.89 -13.08
N GLN A 206 -3.04 2.46 -11.83
CA GLN A 206 -3.59 3.23 -10.69
C GLN A 206 -2.87 4.58 -10.48
N LEU A 207 -1.59 4.68 -10.88
CA LEU A 207 -0.73 5.85 -10.65
C LEU A 207 -0.39 6.61 -11.94
N GLU A 208 -0.85 6.12 -13.09
CA GLU A 208 -0.48 6.67 -14.40
C GLU A 208 -0.89 8.15 -14.54
N PHE A 209 -2.06 8.52 -14.01
CA PHE A 209 -2.52 9.90 -14.00
C PHE A 209 -1.55 10.83 -13.25
N TYR A 210 -1.11 10.44 -12.06
CA TYR A 210 -0.18 11.24 -11.25
C TYR A 210 1.19 11.33 -11.91
N HIS A 211 1.68 10.22 -12.45
CA HIS A 211 2.94 10.16 -13.17
C HIS A 211 2.95 11.11 -14.37
N LYS A 212 1.93 11.05 -15.24
CA LYS A 212 1.79 11.94 -16.39
C LYS A 212 1.66 13.40 -15.99
N THR A 213 0.82 13.69 -14.99
CA THR A 213 0.63 15.07 -14.49
C THR A 213 1.93 15.61 -13.92
N PHE A 214 2.72 14.78 -13.24
CA PHE A 214 4.00 15.20 -12.68
C PHE A 214 5.07 15.42 -13.74
N ILE A 215 5.09 14.61 -14.81
CA ILE A 215 5.93 14.88 -15.98
C ILE A 215 5.57 16.24 -16.61
N GLU A 216 4.27 16.51 -16.80
CA GLU A 216 3.81 17.81 -17.34
C GLU A 216 4.23 18.96 -16.42
N ALA A 217 4.06 18.81 -15.11
CA ALA A 217 4.48 19.82 -14.15
C ALA A 217 6.00 20.08 -14.21
N LEU A 218 6.83 19.04 -14.27
CA LEU A 218 8.29 19.19 -14.37
C LEU A 218 8.72 19.82 -15.70
N ASN A 219 8.00 19.59 -16.79
CA ASN A 219 8.24 20.27 -18.07
C ASN A 219 7.94 21.77 -17.97
N GLU A 220 6.81 22.15 -17.39
CA GLU A 220 6.45 23.56 -17.18
C GLU A 220 7.44 24.26 -16.26
N LYS A 221 7.92 23.55 -15.23
CA LYS A 221 8.99 24.04 -14.35
C LYS A 221 10.31 24.22 -15.10
N GLU A 222 10.68 23.29 -15.98
CA GLU A 222 11.89 23.42 -16.81
C GLU A 222 11.81 24.65 -17.73
N LEU A 223 10.67 24.87 -18.39
CA LEU A 223 10.46 26.06 -19.23
C LEU A 223 10.52 27.34 -18.40
N TYR A 224 9.90 27.36 -17.22
CA TYR A 224 10.04 28.46 -16.26
C TYR A 224 11.50 28.74 -15.90
N LEU A 225 12.26 27.70 -15.57
CA LEU A 225 13.66 27.83 -15.17
C LEU A 225 14.52 28.36 -16.33
N ILE A 226 14.30 27.91 -17.56
CA ILE A 226 15.00 28.41 -18.74
C ILE A 226 14.69 29.90 -18.94
N ALA A 227 13.40 30.28 -18.97
CA ALA A 227 12.99 31.67 -19.14
C ALA A 227 13.50 32.58 -18.01
N LEU A 228 13.53 32.08 -16.77
CA LEU A 228 14.09 32.81 -15.63
C LEU A 228 15.61 33.01 -15.79
N ASN A 229 16.34 32.00 -16.24
CA ASN A 229 17.77 32.11 -16.47
C ASN A 229 18.11 33.12 -17.57
N ASP A 230 17.34 33.09 -18.66
CA ASP A 230 17.46 34.04 -19.77
C ASP A 230 17.14 35.47 -19.31
N PHE A 231 16.08 35.65 -18.51
CA PHE A 231 15.77 36.92 -17.86
C PHE A 231 16.95 37.46 -17.04
N LEU A 232 17.54 36.62 -16.17
CA LEU A 232 18.66 37.01 -15.33
C LEU A 232 19.88 37.45 -16.17
N TYR A 233 20.15 36.74 -17.27
CA TYR A 233 21.21 37.09 -18.20
C TYR A 233 20.97 38.45 -18.88
N SER A 234 19.77 38.66 -19.42
CA SER A 234 19.40 39.91 -20.09
C SER A 234 19.40 41.10 -19.11
N ALA A 235 18.84 40.93 -17.90
CA ALA A 235 18.82 41.96 -16.87
C ALA A 235 20.24 42.34 -16.41
N PHE A 236 21.14 41.36 -16.28
CA PHE A 236 22.54 41.61 -15.94
C PHE A 236 23.25 42.42 -17.03
N ASN A 237 23.08 42.06 -18.30
CA ASN A 237 23.68 42.79 -19.41
C ASN A 237 23.09 44.19 -19.57
N ALA A 238 21.78 44.36 -19.37
CA ALA A 238 21.15 45.68 -19.34
C ALA A 238 21.80 46.58 -18.28
N ASN A 239 22.04 46.06 -17.07
CA ASN A 239 22.69 46.80 -16.00
C ASN A 239 24.14 47.18 -16.35
N ILE A 240 24.94 46.25 -16.86
CA ILE A 240 26.32 46.54 -17.30
C ILE A 240 26.32 47.64 -18.36
N LYS A 241 25.46 47.53 -19.38
CA LYS A 241 25.41 48.50 -20.47
C LYS A 241 24.95 49.87 -20.00
N ALA A 242 24.00 49.93 -19.06
CA ALA A 242 23.59 51.18 -18.44
C ALA A 242 24.73 51.83 -17.63
N GLU A 243 25.47 51.05 -16.84
CA GLU A 243 26.64 51.54 -16.10
C GLU A 243 27.75 52.05 -17.05
N MET A 244 28.01 51.32 -18.14
CA MET A 244 28.96 51.75 -19.18
C MET A 244 28.51 53.03 -19.87
N ALA A 245 27.21 53.17 -20.17
CA ALA A 245 26.64 54.38 -20.76
C ALA A 245 26.83 55.60 -19.84
N ILE A 246 26.46 55.47 -18.57
CA ILE A 246 26.62 56.53 -17.55
C ILE A 246 28.10 56.89 -17.42
N SER A 247 28.97 55.90 -17.21
CA SER A 247 30.41 56.14 -17.01
C SER A 247 31.05 56.79 -18.24
N THR A 248 30.69 56.35 -19.45
CA THR A 248 31.22 56.94 -20.70
C THR A 248 30.71 58.37 -20.87
N TYR A 249 29.44 58.64 -20.57
CA TYR A 249 28.87 59.98 -20.65
C TYR A 249 29.49 60.94 -19.62
N GLU A 250 29.66 60.52 -18.37
CA GLU A 250 30.25 61.33 -17.29
C GLU A 250 31.71 61.68 -17.57
N ASN A 251 32.45 60.83 -18.30
CA ASN A 251 33.84 61.03 -18.64
C ASN A 251 34.05 61.53 -20.09
N ALA A 252 32.98 61.88 -20.81
CA ALA A 252 33.08 62.31 -22.19
C ALA A 252 33.72 63.70 -22.30
N TYR A 253 34.83 63.79 -23.04
CA TYR A 253 35.48 65.02 -23.44
C TYR A 253 35.17 65.38 -24.90
N PHE A 254 34.84 64.38 -25.71
CA PHE A 254 34.60 64.54 -27.14
C PHE A 254 33.23 64.03 -27.57
N TYR A 255 32.70 64.57 -28.68
CA TYR A 255 31.36 64.24 -29.16
C TYR A 255 31.19 62.75 -29.51
N TRP A 256 32.24 62.08 -30.02
CA TRP A 256 32.15 60.66 -30.36
C TRP A 256 32.03 59.76 -29.12
N GLU A 257 32.48 60.22 -27.95
CA GLU A 257 32.32 59.50 -26.67
C GLU A 257 30.86 59.62 -26.19
N ILE A 258 30.20 60.74 -26.49
CA ILE A 258 28.75 60.90 -26.28
C ILE A 258 27.98 59.95 -27.20
N ASP A 259 28.35 59.84 -28.48
CA ASP A 259 27.73 58.87 -29.41
C ASP A 259 27.92 57.42 -28.92
N GLN A 260 29.09 57.09 -28.35
CA GLN A 260 29.35 55.79 -27.75
C GLN A 260 28.49 55.53 -26.50
N ALA A 261 28.32 56.54 -25.64
CA ALA A 261 27.44 56.45 -24.48
C ALA A 261 25.97 56.22 -24.89
N VAL A 262 25.50 56.90 -25.94
CA VAL A 262 24.16 56.68 -26.52
C VAL A 262 24.02 55.26 -27.07
N SER A 263 25.06 54.72 -27.74
CA SER A 263 25.06 53.33 -28.21
C SER A 263 24.88 52.35 -27.04
N TYR A 264 25.63 52.52 -25.95
CA TYR A 264 25.47 51.66 -24.77
C TYR A 264 24.09 51.82 -24.10
N ALA A 265 23.53 53.02 -24.08
CA ALA A 265 22.18 53.24 -23.56
C ALA A 265 21.11 52.50 -24.40
N ASN A 266 21.23 52.52 -25.73
CA ASN A 266 20.33 51.79 -26.62
C ASN A 266 20.47 50.26 -26.43
N GLU A 267 21.70 49.75 -26.33
CA GLU A 267 21.95 48.33 -26.03
C GLU A 267 21.36 47.92 -24.67
N ALA A 268 21.47 48.79 -23.65
CA ALA A 268 20.87 48.56 -22.35
C ALA A 268 19.34 48.48 -22.43
N GLU A 269 18.70 49.34 -23.23
CA GLU A 269 17.26 49.32 -23.45
C GLU A 269 16.81 48.05 -24.20
N GLU A 270 17.56 47.61 -25.21
CA GLU A 270 17.29 46.35 -25.92
C GLU A 270 17.33 45.16 -24.97
N PHE A 271 18.38 45.04 -24.15
CA PHE A 271 18.47 43.96 -23.15
C PHE A 271 17.38 44.05 -22.08
N ARG A 272 16.98 45.26 -21.67
CA ARG A 272 15.86 45.43 -20.73
C ARG A 272 14.56 44.92 -21.34
N ASN A 273 14.28 45.26 -22.60
CA ASN A 273 13.07 44.80 -23.28
C ASN A 273 13.05 43.27 -23.45
N GLN A 274 14.22 42.64 -23.70
CA GLN A 274 14.36 41.18 -23.71
C GLN A 274 14.06 40.58 -22.33
N ALA A 275 14.62 41.17 -21.26
CA ALA A 275 14.37 40.73 -19.89
C ALA A 275 12.88 40.80 -19.54
N ASP A 276 12.19 41.89 -19.89
CA ASP A 276 10.75 42.04 -19.63
C ASP A 276 9.93 40.96 -20.33
N HIS A 277 10.29 40.59 -21.57
CA HIS A 277 9.62 39.51 -22.30
C HIS A 277 9.84 38.14 -21.65
N GLN A 278 11.08 37.82 -21.28
CA GLN A 278 11.46 36.56 -20.63
C GLN A 278 10.83 36.42 -19.25
N LEU A 279 10.71 37.52 -18.51
CA LEU A 279 10.00 37.53 -17.23
C LEU A 279 8.50 37.24 -17.42
N ALA A 280 7.87 37.82 -18.44
CA ALA A 280 6.48 37.55 -18.74
C ALA A 280 6.24 36.07 -19.11
N GLU A 281 7.13 35.47 -19.90
CA GLU A 281 7.12 34.04 -20.22
C GLU A 281 7.28 33.17 -18.97
N ALA A 282 8.26 33.49 -18.12
CA ALA A 282 8.48 32.78 -16.87
C ALA A 282 7.23 32.78 -15.97
N VAL A 283 6.52 33.92 -15.86
CA VAL A 283 5.29 34.02 -15.06
C VAL A 283 4.19 33.08 -15.57
N VAL A 284 4.07 32.90 -16.90
CA VAL A 284 3.09 31.99 -17.50
C VAL A 284 3.39 30.54 -17.12
N HIS A 285 4.64 30.11 -17.31
CA HIS A 285 5.05 28.74 -17.00
C HIS A 285 5.00 28.44 -15.50
N TRP A 286 5.36 29.40 -14.65
CA TRP A 286 5.23 29.26 -13.19
C TRP A 286 3.77 29.06 -12.77
N LYS A 287 2.84 29.84 -13.33
CA LYS A 287 1.42 29.69 -13.04
C LYS A 287 0.91 28.31 -13.45
N ARG A 288 1.27 27.85 -14.65
CA ARG A 288 0.86 26.53 -15.15
C ARG A 288 1.45 25.40 -14.32
N TYR A 289 2.72 25.51 -13.93
CA TYR A 289 3.36 24.59 -12.99
C TYR A 289 2.58 24.48 -11.68
N MET A 290 2.22 25.61 -11.06
CA MET A 290 1.48 25.62 -9.79
C MET A 290 0.09 24.97 -9.93
N GLU A 291 -0.62 25.20 -11.03
CA GLU A 291 -1.91 24.55 -11.31
C GLU A 291 -1.79 23.01 -11.41
N LEU A 292 -0.73 22.52 -12.07
CA LEU A 292 -0.47 21.08 -12.20
C LEU A 292 0.01 20.47 -10.87
N LYS A 293 0.86 21.21 -10.14
CA LYS A 293 1.37 20.81 -8.84
C LYS A 293 0.25 20.58 -7.84
N GLU A 294 -0.76 21.44 -7.78
CA GLU A 294 -1.90 21.29 -6.86
C GLU A 294 -2.65 19.95 -7.05
N LYS A 295 -2.69 19.39 -8.27
CA LYS A 295 -3.30 18.07 -8.52
C LYS A 295 -2.49 16.92 -7.94
N ILE A 296 -1.17 17.14 -7.79
CA ILE A 296 -0.21 16.17 -7.27
C ILE A 296 -0.06 16.33 -5.75
N LYS A 297 -0.26 17.55 -5.24
CA LYS A 297 0.15 17.96 -3.89
C LYS A 297 -0.63 17.28 -2.76
N GLU A 298 0.08 17.11 -1.66
CA GLU A 298 -0.44 17.11 -0.30
C GLU A 298 -1.28 18.37 -0.09
N THR A 299 -2.60 18.23 0.06
CA THR A 299 -3.35 19.26 0.79
C THR A 299 -2.84 19.16 2.22
N GLU A 300 -1.97 20.08 2.61
CA GLU A 300 -1.65 20.28 4.01
C GLU A 300 -2.98 20.46 4.74
N THR A 301 -3.30 19.47 5.58
CA THR A 301 -4.22 19.67 6.68
C THR A 301 -3.67 20.81 7.53
N ASN A 302 -4.12 22.03 7.27
CA ASN A 302 -4.28 23.03 8.33
C ASN A 302 -5.38 22.53 9.27
N VAL A 303 -5.04 21.55 10.10
CA VAL A 303 -5.69 21.36 11.40
C VAL A 303 -4.95 22.27 12.35
N GLU A 304 -5.26 23.56 12.27
CA GLU A 304 -5.14 24.56 13.34
C GLU A 304 -5.50 25.93 12.76
N GLU A 305 -6.80 26.24 12.70
CA GLU A 305 -7.32 27.55 13.10
C GLU A 305 -8.77 27.38 13.61
N VAL A 306 -8.90 27.44 14.95
CA VAL A 306 -9.94 28.22 15.66
C VAL A 306 -11.37 27.64 15.61
N ASN A 307 -11.73 26.68 16.47
CA ASN A 307 -12.23 26.94 17.83
C ASN A 307 -12.01 28.38 18.36
N ALA A 308 -12.76 29.34 17.84
CA ALA A 308 -13.20 30.56 18.53
C ALA A 308 -14.35 31.14 17.73
N GLY A 309 -15.54 31.14 18.32
CA GLY A 309 -16.78 31.55 17.66
C GLY A 309 -18.04 30.90 18.23
N ALA A 310 -17.90 30.04 19.24
CA ALA A 310 -18.98 29.74 20.16
C ALA A 310 -18.61 30.32 21.53
N ASP A 311 -19.51 31.16 22.03
CA ASP A 311 -19.55 31.88 23.31
C ASP A 311 -18.87 33.26 23.41
N VAL A 312 -19.71 34.21 23.91
CA VAL A 312 -19.51 35.65 24.23
C VAL A 312 -19.85 36.54 23.02
N ILE A 313 -21.05 37.14 22.83
CA ILE A 313 -22.09 37.71 23.71
C ILE A 313 -23.47 37.46 23.09
#